data_AF-A0A6B0WBS3-F1
#
_entry.id   AF-A0A6B0WBS3-F1
#
_cell.length_a   1.000
_cell.length_b   1.000
_cell.length_c   1.000
_cell.angle_alpha   90.00
_cell.angle_beta   90.00
_cell.angle_gamma   90.00
#
_symmetry.space_group_name_H-M   'P 1'
#
loop_
_entity.id
_entity.type
_entity.pdbx_description
1 polymer ?
#
loop_
_entity_poly.entity_id
_entity_poly.type
_entity_poly.pdbx_seq_one_letter_code
_entity_poly.pdbx_strand_id
1 'polypeptide(L)' 'MTHMLQALTVAAAVVLLAHVPASAQEREPIDVASLGPQVGEKIPDFALPDQYGRVRTLDTILGERGAMLVFHRSADW' A
#
# COMPACT_ATOMS: atom_id res chain seq x y z
N MET A 1 35.76 34.37 28.95
CA MET A 1 36.31 33.16 28.28
C MET A 1 35.33 32.00 28.33
N THR A 2 34.75 31.69 29.49
CA THR A 2 33.70 30.66 29.69
C THR A 2 32.44 30.84 28.84
N HIS A 3 31.90 32.06 28.72
CA HIS A 3 30.71 32.33 27.89
C HIS A 3 30.94 32.12 26.38
N MET A 4 32.16 32.38 25.91
CA MET A 4 32.55 32.16 24.51
C MET A 4 32.64 30.66 24.18
N LEU A 5 33.11 29.85 25.14
CA LEU A 5 33.20 28.40 25.02
C LEU A 5 31.81 27.75 25.00
N GLN A 6 30.87 28.23 25.83
CA GLN A 6 29.49 27.74 25.87
C GLN A 6 28.72 28.04 24.59
N ALA A 7 28.88 29.24 24.03
CA ALA A 7 28.25 29.60 22.75
C ALA A 7 28.72 28.68 21.61
N LEU A 8 30.00 28.32 21.59
CA LEU A 8 30.56 27.42 20.58
C LEU A 8 30.04 25.97 20.73
N THR A 9 29.83 25.50 21.96
CA THR A 9 29.27 24.15 22.21
C THR A 9 27.81 24.06 21.81
N VAL A 10 27.01 25.09 22.10
CA VAL A 10 25.61 25.15 21.69
C VAL A 10 25.48 25.22 20.17
N ALA A 11 26.32 26.02 19.50
CA ALA A 11 26.34 26.09 18.04
C ALA A 11 26.70 24.73 17.40
N ALA A 12 27.71 24.04 17.93
CA ALA A 12 28.08 22.71 17.46
C ALA A 12 26.96 21.67 17.66
N ALA A 13 26.25 21.71 18.79
CA ALA A 13 25.12 20.82 19.07
C ALA A 13 23.93 21.07 18.13
N VAL A 14 23.64 22.34 17.81
CA VAL A 14 22.57 22.71 16.85
C VAL A 14 22.92 22.25 15.43
N VAL A 15 24.19 22.36 15.03
CA VAL A 15 24.65 21.86 13.73
C VAL A 15 24.54 20.33 13.68
N LEU A 16 24.91 19.59 14.73
CA LEU A 16 24.75 18.13 14.74
C LEU A 16 23.28 17.67 14.67
N LEU A 17 22.35 18.41 15.28
CA LEU A 17 20.90 18.09 15.26
C LEU A 17 20.22 18.43 13.93
N ALA A 18 20.82 19.28 13.09
CA ALA A 18 20.27 19.70 11.80
C ALA A 18 20.54 18.72 10.64
N HIS A 19 21.35 17.67 10.85
CA HIS A 19 21.74 16.71 9.82
C HIS A 19 20.88 15.44 9.80
N VAL A 20 19.61 15.49 10.23
CA VAL A 20 18.71 14.35 9.99
C VAL A 20 18.31 14.41 8.52
N PRO A 21 18.87 13.57 7.62
CA PRO A 21 18.31 13.49 6.28
C PRO A 21 16.88 12.99 6.45
N ALA A 22 15.92 13.74 5.93
CA ALA A 22 14.60 13.21 5.68
C ALA A 22 14.76 12.12 4.62
N SER A 23 15.04 10.89 5.05
CA SER A 23 15.04 9.73 4.18
C SER A 23 13.61 9.57 3.71
N ALA A 24 13.31 10.11 2.52
CA ALA A 24 12.18 9.65 1.75
C ALA A 24 12.43 8.16 1.49
N GLN A 25 11.81 7.32 2.31
CA GLN A 25 11.96 5.88 2.20
C GLN A 25 11.49 5.48 0.80
N GLU A 26 12.44 5.05 -0.03
CA GLU A 26 12.14 4.52 -1.36
C GLU A 26 11.25 3.30 -1.15
N ARG A 27 10.03 3.36 -1.67
CA ARG A 27 9.07 2.26 -1.52
C ARG A 27 9.57 1.12 -2.38
N GLU A 28 9.62 -0.07 -1.79
CA GLU A 28 9.85 -1.28 -2.58
C GLU A 28 8.80 -1.35 -3.71
N PRO A 29 9.22 -1.56 -4.96
CA PRO A 29 8.30 -1.74 -6.06
C PRO A 29 7.39 -2.94 -5.78
N ILE A 30 6.08 -2.74 -5.90
CA ILE A 30 5.13 -3.85 -5.85
C ILE A 30 5.22 -4.59 -7.18
N ASP A 31 5.59 -5.86 -7.16
CA ASP A 31 5.44 -6.73 -8.31
C ASP A 31 3.96 -7.04 -8.53
N VAL A 32 3.32 -6.25 -9.40
CA VAL A 32 1.89 -6.38 -9.70
C VAL A 32 1.57 -7.71 -10.38
N ALA A 33 2.52 -8.31 -11.09
CA ALA A 33 2.29 -9.54 -11.85
C ALA A 33 2.13 -10.77 -10.94
N SER A 34 2.76 -10.76 -9.77
CA SER A 34 2.61 -11.84 -8.77
C SER A 34 1.39 -11.67 -7.86
N LEU A 35 0.62 -10.59 -8.00
CA LEU A 35 -0.57 -10.37 -7.19
C LEU A 35 -1.77 -11.18 -7.70
N GLY A 36 -2.45 -11.85 -6.77
CA GLY A 36 -3.68 -12.60 -7.05
C GLY A 36 -3.43 -14.01 -7.60
N PRO A 37 -4.50 -14.78 -7.85
CA PRO A 37 -4.40 -16.13 -8.38
C PRO A 37 -3.75 -16.17 -9.76
N GLN A 38 -2.82 -17.11 -9.94
CA GLN A 38 -2.12 -17.31 -11.21
C GLN A 38 -2.91 -18.22 -12.15
N VAL A 39 -2.53 -18.25 -13.43
CA VAL A 39 -3.19 -19.13 -14.42
C VAL A 39 -3.06 -20.60 -14.00
N GLY A 40 -4.21 -21.27 -13.88
CA GLY A 40 -4.29 -22.66 -13.42
C GLY A 40 -4.52 -22.81 -11.91
N GLU A 41 -4.39 -21.73 -11.14
CA GLU A 41 -4.74 -21.73 -9.72
C GLU A 41 -6.25 -21.60 -9.51
N LYS A 42 -6.75 -22.17 -8.41
CA LYS A 42 -8.15 -22.06 -8.02
C LYS A 42 -8.42 -20.64 -7.52
N ILE A 43 -9.48 -20.01 -8.02
CA ILE A 43 -10.01 -18.76 -7.46
C ILE A 43 -10.57 -19.03 -6.04
N PRO A 44 -10.22 -18.21 -5.04
CA PRO A 44 -10.82 -18.31 -3.70
C PRO A 44 -12.33 -18.12 -3.73
N ASP A 45 -13.04 -18.88 -2.89
CA ASP A 45 -14.49 -18.74 -2.74
C ASP A 45 -14.82 -17.38 -2.10
N PHE A 46 -15.96 -16.79 -2.48
CA PHE A 46 -16.45 -15.53 -1.90
C PHE A 46 -17.97 -15.54 -1.77
N ALA A 47 -18.48 -14.65 -0.92
CA ALA A 47 -19.90 -14.34 -0.78
C ALA A 47 -20.04 -12.82 -0.56
N LEU A 48 -20.37 -12.07 -1.61
CA LEU A 48 -20.39 -10.61 -1.60
C LEU A 48 -21.74 -10.08 -2.09
N PRO A 49 -22.26 -8.98 -1.53
CA PRO A 49 -23.49 -8.36 -2.03
C PRO A 49 -23.26 -7.73 -3.41
N ASP A 50 -24.23 -7.91 -4.31
CA ASP A 50 -24.32 -7.16 -5.56
C ASP A 50 -24.94 -5.75 -5.35
N GLN A 51 -25.12 -5.00 -6.43
CA GLN A 51 -25.67 -3.64 -6.40
C GLN A 51 -27.11 -3.56 -5.86
N TYR A 52 -27.82 -4.68 -5.75
CA TYR A 52 -29.16 -4.78 -5.18
C TYR A 52 -29.15 -5.41 -3.79
N GLY A 53 -27.96 -5.59 -3.18
CA GLY A 53 -27.78 -6.21 -1.87
C GLY A 53 -27.95 -7.73 -1.88
N ARG A 54 -28.05 -8.38 -3.05
CA ARG A 54 -28.19 -9.84 -3.13
C ARG A 54 -26.81 -10.47 -3.03
N VAL A 55 -26.65 -11.43 -2.12
CA VAL A 55 -25.38 -12.16 -1.98
C VAL A 55 -25.14 -13.00 -3.22
N ARG A 56 -23.96 -12.83 -3.82
CA ARG A 56 -23.42 -13.62 -4.92
C ARG A 56 -22.21 -14.39 -4.44
N THR A 57 -22.12 -15.63 -4.89
CA THR A 57 -20.94 -16.49 -4.72
C THR A 57 -20.27 -16.76 -6.06
N LEU A 58 -19.05 -17.29 -6.01
CA LEU A 58 -18.33 -17.75 -7.21
C LEU A 58 -19.20 -18.69 -8.06
N ASP A 59 -19.82 -19.69 -7.44
CA ASP A 59 -20.69 -20.66 -8.14
C ASP A 59 -21.89 -19.98 -8.83
N THR A 60 -22.50 -18.98 -8.20
CA THR A 60 -23.69 -18.31 -8.77
C THR A 60 -23.38 -17.40 -9.96
N ILE A 61 -22.11 -17.00 -10.13
CA ILE A 61 -21.70 -16.11 -11.22
C ILE A 61 -20.98 -16.85 -12.36
N LEU A 62 -20.55 -18.09 -12.14
CA LEU A 62 -19.93 -18.92 -13.16
C LEU A 62 -20.98 -19.32 -14.21
N GLY A 63 -20.80 -18.84 -15.44
CA GLY A 63 -21.55 -19.31 -16.61
C GLY A 63 -20.83 -20.43 -17.36
N GLU A 64 -21.46 -20.94 -18.42
CA GLU A 64 -20.90 -21.98 -19.30
C GLU A 64 -19.54 -21.60 -19.93
N ARG A 65 -19.26 -20.29 -20.05
CA ARG A 65 -18.01 -19.73 -20.60
C ARG A 65 -17.08 -19.17 -19.52
N GLY A 66 -17.34 -19.48 -18.24
CA GLY A 66 -16.64 -18.89 -17.11
C GLY A 66 -17.16 -17.51 -16.73
N ALA A 67 -16.40 -16.83 -15.87
CA ALA A 67 -16.71 -15.50 -15.35
C ALA A 67 -15.47 -14.59 -15.43
N MET A 68 -15.70 -13.28 -15.57
CA MET A 68 -14.65 -12.27 -15.50
C MET A 68 -14.79 -11.50 -14.18
N LEU A 69 -13.74 -11.51 -13.36
CA LEU A 69 -13.66 -10.76 -12.10
C LEU A 69 -12.77 -9.55 -12.30
N VAL A 70 -13.32 -8.34 -12.09
CA VAL A 70 -12.59 -7.08 -12.23
C VAL A 70 -12.49 -6.40 -10.87
N PHE A 71 -11.27 -6.26 -10.36
CA PHE A 71 -10.98 -5.49 -9.15
C PHE A 71 -10.64 -4.06 -9.55
N HIS A 72 -11.41 -3.11 -9.04
CA HIS A 72 -11.11 -1.69 -9.21
C HIS A 72 -11.24 -0.98 -7.86
N ARG A 73 -10.46 0.07 -7.67
CA ARG A 73 -10.67 1.05 -6.61
C ARG A 73 -11.19 2.32 -7.25
N SER A 74 -12.28 2.86 -6.75
CA SER A 74 -12.72 4.20 -7.14
C SER A 74 -11.73 5.23 -6.61
N ALA A 75 -11.62 6.38 -7.29
CA ALA A 75 -10.97 7.55 -6.72
C ALA A 75 -12.03 8.38 -6.02
N ASP A 76 -11.85 8.62 -4.73
CA ASP A 76 -12.52 9.74 -4.06
C ASP A 76 -11.81 11.00 -4.56
N TRP A 77 -12.53 11.86 -5.28
CA TRP A 77 -12.02 13.13 -5.80
C TRP A 77 -12.29 14.26 -4.82
#